data_AF-A0A9X0AVP9-F1
#
_entry.id   AF-A0A9X0AVP9-F1
#
_cell.length_a   1.000
_cell.length_b   1.000
_cell.length_c   1.000
_cell.angle_alpha   90.00
_cell.angle_beta   90.00
_cell.angle_gamma   90.00
#
_symmetry.space_group_name_H-M   'P 1'
#
loop_
_entity.id
_entity.type
_entity.pdbx_description
1 polymer ?
#
loop_
_entity_poly.entity_id
_entity_poly.type
_entity_poly.pdbx_seq_one_letter_code
_entity_poly.pdbx_strand_id
1 'polypeptide(L)'
;MEYGVADSRRTLSGVRIQDMDTLKLAITTLHEVYKIPHIMVTSISLPSPGAEPHLSVVGSTMTSTAEPRIFSIKIPAIDCFFSGTGDMFAALMLVRFKEAVCNVEGLLEKDSWISDDEVEATDLPLARATEKVLASMHEVLAKTKIARDEEIERWENVVGGRGKDEDSKREGLVRSKAAEVRLVRNVHFLKNPVVSFKAESV
;
A
#
# COMPACT_ATOMS: atom_id res chain seq x y z
N MET A 1 -31.85 5.97 -25.89
CA MET A 1 -30.52 6.57 -26.06
C MET A 1 -30.13 7.11 -24.70
N GLU A 2 -29.70 6.21 -23.81
CA GLU A 2 -29.34 6.54 -22.43
C GLU A 2 -27.83 6.39 -22.29
N TYR A 3 -27.23 7.45 -21.76
CA TYR A 3 -25.80 7.63 -21.62
C TYR A 3 -25.21 6.54 -20.74
N GLY A 4 -24.26 5.77 -21.30
CA GLY A 4 -23.46 4.81 -20.57
C GLY A 4 -22.68 5.50 -19.46
N VAL A 5 -22.84 4.98 -18.24
CA VAL A 5 -22.00 5.29 -17.10
C VAL A 5 -20.56 4.97 -17.50
N ALA A 6 -19.72 6.00 -17.58
CA ALA A 6 -18.31 5.86 -17.89
C ALA A 6 -17.62 5.02 -16.80
N ASP A 7 -17.30 3.77 -17.14
CA ASP A 7 -16.46 2.85 -16.37
C ASP A 7 -15.00 3.32 -16.42
N SER A 8 -14.68 4.34 -15.63
CA SER A 8 -13.42 5.10 -15.67
C SER A 8 -12.31 4.50 -14.81
N ARG A 9 -12.03 3.20 -14.95
CA ARG A 9 -10.72 2.63 -14.59
C ARG A 9 -10.00 2.15 -15.85
N ARG A 10 -9.58 3.13 -16.68
CA ARG A 10 -8.54 2.91 -17.68
C ARG A 10 -7.21 2.76 -16.94
N THR A 11 -6.71 1.54 -16.86
CA THR A 11 -5.40 1.22 -16.31
C THR A 11 -4.31 1.60 -17.31
N LEU A 12 -3.08 1.88 -16.81
CA LEU A 12 -1.92 2.15 -17.67
C LEU A 12 -1.58 0.99 -18.63
N SER A 13 -1.99 -0.23 -18.27
CA SER A 13 -1.85 -1.43 -19.10
C SER A 13 -2.96 -1.60 -20.15
N GLY A 14 -4.06 -0.86 -20.04
CA GLY A 14 -5.27 -1.11 -20.83
C GLY A 14 -6.09 -2.34 -20.40
N VAL A 15 -5.63 -3.07 -19.38
CA VAL A 15 -6.28 -4.28 -18.84
C VAL A 15 -7.17 -3.91 -17.66
N ARG A 16 -8.45 -4.26 -17.71
CA ARG A 16 -9.37 -4.06 -16.58
C ARG A 16 -9.10 -5.09 -15.49
N ILE A 17 -8.64 -4.65 -14.32
CA ILE A 17 -8.32 -5.52 -13.17
C ILE A 17 -9.61 -5.87 -12.42
N GLN A 18 -9.98 -7.14 -12.39
CA GLN A 18 -11.16 -7.69 -11.70
C GLN A 18 -10.80 -8.79 -10.68
N ASP A 19 -9.67 -9.45 -10.87
CA ASP A 19 -9.18 -10.59 -10.12
C ASP A 19 -7.65 -10.67 -10.19
N MET A 20 -7.07 -11.73 -9.63
CA MET A 20 -5.62 -11.94 -9.66
C MET A 20 -5.09 -12.22 -11.08
N ASP A 21 -5.85 -12.89 -11.95
CA ASP A 21 -5.37 -13.25 -13.29
C ASP A 21 -5.29 -12.02 -14.21
N THR A 22 -6.30 -11.16 -14.18
CA THR A 22 -6.30 -9.87 -14.87
C THR A 22 -5.26 -8.90 -14.31
N LEU A 23 -4.94 -8.99 -13.01
CA LEU A 23 -3.82 -8.25 -12.42
C LEU A 23 -2.48 -8.76 -12.94
N LYS A 24 -2.25 -10.08 -12.99
CA LYS A 24 -1.02 -10.68 -13.55
C LYS A 24 -0.84 -10.22 -14.99
N LEU A 25 -1.90 -10.31 -15.81
CA LEU A 25 -1.88 -9.84 -17.19
C LEU A 25 -1.52 -8.34 -17.30
N ALA A 26 -2.08 -7.50 -16.43
CA ALA A 26 -1.75 -6.07 -16.40
C ALA A 26 -0.26 -5.84 -16.07
N ILE A 27 0.29 -6.56 -15.09
CA ILE A 27 1.69 -6.47 -14.69
C ILE A 27 2.62 -6.98 -15.81
N THR A 28 2.31 -8.14 -16.40
CA THR A 28 3.04 -8.69 -17.56
C THR A 28 3.10 -7.68 -18.69
N THR A 29 1.95 -7.09 -19.05
CA THR A 29 1.86 -6.07 -20.11
C THR A 29 2.78 -4.89 -19.82
N LEU A 30 2.84 -4.45 -18.55
CA LEU A 30 3.68 -3.32 -18.15
C LEU A 30 5.18 -3.63 -18.24
N HIS A 31 5.59 -4.83 -17.87
CA HIS A 31 6.97 -5.29 -18.03
C HIS A 31 7.35 -5.47 -19.50
N GLU A 32 6.52 -6.18 -20.27
CA GLU A 32 6.85 -6.56 -21.64
C GLU A 32 6.84 -5.37 -22.60
N VAL A 33 5.79 -4.53 -22.54
CA VAL A 33 5.56 -3.44 -23.49
C VAL A 33 6.36 -2.20 -23.11
N TYR A 34 6.36 -1.84 -21.84
CA TYR A 34 6.95 -0.57 -21.37
C TYR A 34 8.29 -0.74 -20.66
N LYS A 35 8.79 -1.98 -20.50
CA LYS A 35 10.07 -2.30 -19.86
C LYS A 35 10.20 -1.67 -18.46
N ILE A 36 9.10 -1.60 -17.72
CA ILE A 36 9.09 -1.09 -16.34
C ILE A 36 9.74 -2.18 -15.45
N PRO A 37 10.87 -1.92 -14.77
CA PRO A 37 11.60 -2.97 -14.06
C PRO A 37 10.91 -3.45 -12.79
N HIS A 38 10.34 -2.50 -12.04
CA HIS A 38 9.69 -2.75 -10.76
C HIS A 38 8.30 -2.12 -10.76
N ILE A 39 7.30 -2.90 -10.37
CA ILE A 39 5.90 -2.47 -10.32
C ILE A 39 5.38 -2.73 -8.92
N MET A 40 4.69 -1.74 -8.35
CA MET A 40 3.95 -1.87 -7.10
C MET A 40 2.49 -1.48 -7.30
N VAL A 41 1.59 -2.34 -6.84
CA VAL A 41 0.15 -2.09 -6.78
C VAL A 41 -0.24 -2.08 -5.30
N THR A 42 -0.48 -0.89 -4.77
CA THR A 42 -0.46 -0.61 -3.33
C THR A 42 -1.74 -0.99 -2.59
N SER A 43 -2.87 -1.10 -3.28
CA SER A 43 -4.16 -1.40 -2.65
C SER A 43 -5.05 -2.18 -3.59
N ILE A 44 -5.13 -3.49 -3.38
CA ILE A 44 -6.11 -4.36 -4.04
C ILE A 44 -6.98 -5.00 -2.96
N SER A 45 -8.28 -4.80 -3.07
CA SER A 45 -9.28 -5.53 -2.29
C SER A 45 -9.97 -6.50 -3.23
N LEU A 46 -9.60 -7.78 -3.16
CA LEU A 46 -10.29 -8.83 -3.89
C LEU A 46 -11.35 -9.46 -2.98
N PRO A 47 -12.57 -9.72 -3.47
CA PRO A 47 -13.61 -10.37 -2.68
C PRO A 47 -13.14 -11.74 -2.19
N SER A 48 -13.14 -11.97 -0.88
CA SER A 48 -12.86 -13.27 -0.29
C SER A 48 -13.98 -13.63 0.69
N PRO A 49 -14.90 -14.54 0.32
CA PRO A 49 -16.03 -14.91 1.17
C PRO A 49 -15.56 -15.50 2.51
N GLY A 50 -16.00 -14.90 3.62
CA GLY A 50 -15.71 -15.39 4.98
C GLY A 50 -14.32 -15.05 5.52
N ALA A 51 -13.50 -14.31 4.78
CA ALA A 51 -12.23 -13.81 5.28
C ALA A 51 -12.40 -12.45 5.97
N GLU A 52 -11.57 -12.20 6.99
CA GLU A 52 -11.44 -10.86 7.58
C GLU A 52 -11.04 -9.83 6.51
N PRO A 53 -11.56 -8.59 6.59
CA PRO A 53 -11.19 -7.52 5.67
C PRO A 53 -9.67 -7.31 5.64
N HIS A 54 -9.09 -7.42 4.45
CA HIS A 54 -7.67 -7.24 4.23
C HIS A 54 -7.42 -6.46 2.94
N LEU A 55 -6.23 -5.86 2.86
CA LEU A 55 -5.69 -5.27 1.64
C LEU A 55 -4.52 -6.14 1.17
N SER A 56 -4.43 -6.32 -0.14
CA SER A 56 -3.28 -6.96 -0.78
C SER A 56 -2.44 -5.90 -1.47
N VAL A 57 -1.15 -5.91 -1.17
CA VAL A 57 -0.12 -5.14 -1.89
C VAL A 57 0.62 -6.12 -2.77
N VAL A 58 0.61 -5.87 -4.08
CA VAL A 58 1.23 -6.74 -5.07
C VAL A 58 2.44 -6.03 -5.66
N GLY A 59 3.58 -6.72 -5.69
CA GLY A 59 4.79 -6.22 -6.30
C GLY A 59 5.31 -7.18 -7.37
N SER A 60 6.06 -6.65 -8.33
CA SER A 60 6.72 -7.45 -9.34
C SER A 60 8.04 -6.83 -9.76
N THR A 61 9.05 -7.67 -9.92
CA THR A 61 10.32 -7.32 -10.59
C THR A 61 10.47 -8.20 -11.82
N MET A 62 10.77 -7.61 -12.97
CA MET A 62 10.94 -8.40 -14.18
C MET A 62 12.25 -9.20 -14.17
N THR A 63 12.30 -10.30 -14.93
CA THR A 63 13.53 -10.97 -15.33
C THR A 63 14.24 -10.20 -16.45
N SER A 64 15.41 -10.66 -16.86
CA SER A 64 16.15 -10.16 -18.03
C SER A 64 15.34 -10.25 -19.33
N THR A 65 14.39 -11.18 -19.42
CA THR A 65 13.49 -11.38 -20.57
C THR A 65 12.16 -10.64 -20.44
N ALA A 66 12.01 -9.79 -19.42
CA ALA A 66 10.78 -9.08 -19.06
C ALA A 66 9.64 -9.96 -18.50
N GLU A 67 9.94 -11.20 -18.08
CA GLU A 67 8.96 -12.07 -17.41
C GLU A 67 8.69 -11.57 -15.98
N PRO A 68 7.43 -11.59 -15.52
CA PRO A 68 7.09 -11.05 -14.21
C PRO A 68 7.43 -12.01 -13.07
N ARG A 69 8.09 -11.53 -12.01
CA ARG A 69 8.23 -12.24 -10.73
C ARG A 69 7.37 -11.56 -9.68
N ILE A 70 6.15 -12.08 -9.53
CA ILE A 70 5.07 -11.43 -8.77
C ILE A 70 4.99 -12.01 -7.36
N PHE A 71 4.91 -11.11 -6.37
CA PHE A 71 4.62 -11.45 -4.98
C PHE A 71 3.43 -10.63 -4.47
N SER A 72 2.77 -11.13 -3.44
CA SER A 72 1.69 -10.43 -2.74
C SER A 72 1.94 -10.41 -1.23
N ILE A 73 1.56 -9.33 -0.57
CA ILE A 73 1.55 -9.22 0.89
C ILE A 73 0.15 -8.80 1.32
N LYS A 74 -0.46 -9.61 2.19
CA LYS A 74 -1.75 -9.31 2.80
C LYS A 74 -1.54 -8.57 4.11
N ILE A 75 -2.30 -7.49 4.30
CA ILE A 75 -2.33 -6.72 5.55
C ILE A 75 -3.78 -6.59 6.04
N PRO A 76 -4.03 -6.64 7.36
CA PRO A 76 -5.37 -6.39 7.90
C PRO A 76 -5.85 -4.99 7.52
N ALA A 77 -7.11 -4.88 7.08
CA ALA A 77 -7.71 -3.59 6.79
C ALA A 77 -7.93 -2.82 8.09
N ILE A 78 -7.58 -1.54 8.10
CA ILE A 78 -7.85 -0.65 9.21
C ILE A 78 -9.10 0.14 8.86
N ASP A 79 -10.14 0.03 9.69
CA ASP A 79 -11.39 0.77 9.50
C ASP A 79 -11.23 2.27 9.84
N CYS A 80 -10.56 2.97 8.93
CA CYS A 80 -10.32 4.39 8.95
C CYS A 80 -9.92 4.85 7.55
N PHE A 81 -10.53 5.94 7.08
CA PHE A 81 -10.02 6.65 5.92
C PHE A 81 -8.80 7.48 6.34
N PHE A 82 -7.67 7.28 5.67
CA PHE A 82 -6.45 8.04 5.90
C PHE A 82 -6.08 8.79 4.62
N SER A 83 -5.64 10.04 4.77
CA SER A 83 -5.07 10.82 3.67
C SER A 83 -3.55 10.67 3.64
N GLY A 84 -2.94 10.66 2.45
CA GLY A 84 -1.48 10.64 2.27
C GLY A 84 -0.80 9.27 2.46
N THR A 85 -1.54 8.16 2.56
CA THR A 85 -0.97 6.81 2.68
C THR A 85 -0.15 6.41 1.45
N GLY A 86 -0.57 6.83 0.25
CA GLY A 86 0.18 6.61 -0.99
C GLY A 86 1.53 7.31 -1.02
N ASP A 87 1.58 8.58 -0.60
CA ASP A 87 2.82 9.37 -0.53
C ASP A 87 3.78 8.78 0.50
N MET A 88 3.24 8.38 1.66
CA MET A 88 4.00 7.69 2.70
C MET A 88 4.59 6.36 2.18
N PHE A 89 3.79 5.55 1.48
CA PHE A 89 4.25 4.30 0.89
C PHE A 89 5.38 4.54 -0.10
N ALA A 90 5.19 5.46 -1.06
CA ALA A 90 6.19 5.76 -2.08
C ALA A 90 7.51 6.27 -1.49
N ALA A 91 7.45 7.19 -0.52
CA ALA A 91 8.62 7.75 0.15
C ALA A 91 9.41 6.67 0.93
N LEU A 92 8.70 5.81 1.67
CA LEU A 92 9.34 4.73 2.42
C LEU A 92 9.89 3.65 1.49
N MET A 93 9.17 3.31 0.42
CA MET A 93 9.62 2.32 -0.57
C MET A 93 10.94 2.73 -1.20
N LEU A 94 11.11 3.99 -1.57
CA LEU A 94 12.38 4.46 -2.14
C LEU A 94 13.58 4.15 -1.24
N VAL A 95 13.47 4.45 0.05
CA VAL A 95 14.57 4.26 1.01
C VAL A 95 14.76 2.78 1.34
N ARG A 96 13.66 2.05 1.59
CA ARG A 96 13.72 0.63 1.95
C ARG A 96 14.14 -0.26 0.78
N PHE A 97 13.80 0.12 -0.44
CA PHE A 97 14.24 -0.60 -1.63
C PHE A 97 15.74 -0.42 -1.86
N LYS A 98 16.25 0.81 -1.75
CA LYS A 98 17.69 1.05 -1.78
C LYS A 98 18.44 0.31 -0.66
N GLU A 99 17.90 0.29 0.56
CA GLU A 99 18.47 -0.49 1.67
C GLU A 99 18.52 -1.99 1.34
N ALA A 100 17.43 -2.56 0.81
CA ALA A 100 17.39 -3.97 0.43
C ALA A 100 18.39 -4.28 -0.70
N VAL A 101 18.53 -3.37 -1.68
CA VAL A 101 19.50 -3.48 -2.76
C VAL A 101 20.93 -3.47 -2.24
N CYS A 102 21.28 -2.57 -1.31
CA CYS A 102 22.62 -2.53 -0.71
C CYS A 102 22.97 -3.81 0.09
N ASN A 103 21.98 -4.60 0.51
CA ASN A 103 22.20 -5.87 1.20
C ASN A 103 22.43 -7.04 0.23
N VAL A 104 22.33 -6.82 -1.08
CA VAL A 104 22.65 -7.82 -2.12
C VAL A 104 23.93 -7.39 -2.81
N GLU A 105 24.94 -8.25 -2.74
CA GLU A 105 26.25 -7.99 -3.33
C GLU A 105 26.16 -7.76 -4.85
N GLY A 106 26.76 -6.67 -5.32
CA GLY A 106 26.82 -6.32 -6.75
C GLY A 106 25.51 -5.80 -7.36
N LEU A 107 24.41 -5.74 -6.61
CA LEU A 107 23.11 -5.30 -7.15
C LEU A 107 23.01 -3.78 -7.30
N LEU A 108 23.75 -3.03 -6.47
CA LEU A 108 23.74 -1.56 -6.51
C LEU A 108 24.29 -1.03 -7.85
N GLU A 109 25.19 -1.79 -8.46
CA GLU A 109 25.86 -1.51 -9.73
C GLU A 109 25.05 -1.98 -10.95
N LYS A 110 24.01 -2.82 -10.76
CA LYS A 110 23.16 -3.29 -11.86
C LYS A 110 22.14 -2.23 -12.26
N ASP A 111 21.89 -2.14 -13.57
CA ASP A 111 20.88 -1.25 -14.12
C ASP A 111 19.51 -1.51 -13.50
N SER A 112 18.88 -0.43 -13.07
CA SER A 112 17.58 -0.42 -12.39
C SER A 112 17.49 -1.30 -11.13
N TRP A 113 18.59 -1.87 -10.62
CA TRP A 113 18.60 -2.82 -9.49
C TRP A 113 17.79 -4.10 -9.72
N ILE A 114 17.81 -4.60 -10.95
CA ILE A 114 17.17 -5.88 -11.30
C ILE A 114 18.04 -7.04 -10.80
N SER A 115 17.47 -7.87 -9.93
CA SER A 115 18.09 -9.11 -9.44
C SER A 115 18.23 -10.15 -10.55
N ASP A 116 19.20 -11.06 -10.41
CA ASP A 116 19.37 -12.22 -11.31
C ASP A 116 18.09 -13.05 -11.42
N ASP A 117 17.89 -13.71 -12.55
CA ASP A 117 16.62 -14.33 -12.93
C ASP A 117 16.23 -15.51 -12.01
N GLU A 118 17.21 -16.13 -11.36
CA GLU A 118 17.03 -17.23 -10.40
C GLU A 118 16.50 -16.76 -9.04
N VAL A 119 16.49 -15.44 -8.77
CA VAL A 119 15.93 -14.91 -7.52
C VAL A 119 14.42 -15.00 -7.57
N GLU A 120 13.87 -15.79 -6.64
CA GLU A 120 12.44 -15.99 -6.44
C GLU A 120 11.70 -14.70 -6.07
N ALA A 121 10.43 -14.61 -6.44
CA ALA A 121 9.62 -13.40 -6.27
C ALA A 121 9.54 -12.91 -4.81
N THR A 122 9.50 -13.83 -3.84
CA THR A 122 9.42 -13.53 -2.40
C THR A 122 10.78 -13.15 -1.79
N ASP A 123 11.88 -13.45 -2.48
CA ASP A 123 13.24 -13.14 -2.07
C ASP A 123 13.80 -11.86 -2.74
N LEU A 124 13.05 -11.27 -3.67
CA LEU A 124 13.39 -10.01 -4.31
C LEU A 124 13.63 -8.89 -3.27
N PRO A 125 14.61 -8.00 -3.50
CA PRO A 125 14.81 -6.82 -2.66
C PRO A 125 13.56 -5.93 -2.61
N LEU A 126 12.76 -5.90 -3.67
CA LEU A 126 11.47 -5.21 -3.72
C LEU A 126 10.47 -5.82 -2.71
N ALA A 127 10.42 -7.15 -2.59
CA ALA A 127 9.59 -7.84 -1.60
C ALA A 127 10.05 -7.52 -0.18
N ARG A 128 11.36 -7.64 0.10
CA ARG A 128 11.95 -7.31 1.42
C ARG A 128 11.72 -5.86 1.83
N ALA A 129 11.81 -4.94 0.88
CA ALA A 129 11.49 -3.53 1.11
C ALA A 129 10.00 -3.35 1.45
N THR A 130 9.12 -3.98 0.67
CA THR A 130 7.67 -3.88 0.86
C THR A 130 7.24 -4.42 2.23
N GLU A 131 7.81 -5.54 2.70
CA GLU A 131 7.59 -6.07 4.05
C GLU A 131 7.87 -5.01 5.14
N LYS A 132 9.02 -4.32 5.05
CA LYS A 132 9.42 -3.26 6.00
C LYS A 132 8.51 -2.03 5.91
N VAL A 133 8.13 -1.63 4.70
CA VAL A 133 7.23 -0.47 4.48
C VAL A 133 5.85 -0.74 5.08
N LEU A 134 5.27 -1.90 4.79
CA LEU A 134 3.95 -2.26 5.28
C LEU A 134 3.93 -2.43 6.81
N ALA A 135 4.98 -3.02 7.39
CA ALA A 135 5.14 -3.05 8.84
C ALA A 135 5.19 -1.64 9.45
N SER A 136 5.97 -0.73 8.86
CA SER A 136 6.06 0.67 9.32
C SER A 136 4.70 1.37 9.23
N MET A 137 4.04 1.25 8.07
CA MET A 137 2.76 1.91 7.81
C MET A 137 1.66 1.37 8.72
N HIS A 138 1.56 0.06 8.88
CA HIS A 138 0.51 -0.55 9.69
C HIS A 138 0.58 -0.06 11.14
N GLU A 139 1.77 -0.01 11.75
CA GLU A 139 1.95 0.54 13.10
C GLU A 139 1.53 2.01 13.18
N VAL A 140 2.02 2.86 12.27
CA VAL A 140 1.69 4.29 12.28
C VAL A 140 0.18 4.51 12.09
N LEU A 141 -0.46 3.77 11.20
CA LEU A 141 -1.89 3.89 10.92
C LEU A 141 -2.74 3.34 12.07
N ALA A 142 -2.37 2.22 12.67
CA ALA A 142 -3.05 1.67 13.83
C ALA A 142 -3.01 2.63 15.03
N LYS A 143 -1.82 3.20 15.33
CA LYS A 143 -1.67 4.22 16.38
C LYS A 143 -2.41 5.51 16.05
N THR A 144 -2.45 5.91 14.77
CA THR A 144 -3.24 7.06 14.32
C THR A 144 -4.73 6.82 14.55
N LYS A 145 -5.26 5.63 14.22
CA LYS A 145 -6.65 5.25 14.47
C LYS A 145 -7.01 5.30 15.95
N ILE A 146 -6.19 4.70 16.82
CA ILE A 146 -6.44 4.72 18.28
C ILE A 146 -6.57 6.17 18.76
N ALA A 147 -5.61 7.01 18.40
CA ALA A 147 -5.57 8.39 18.87
C ALA A 147 -6.63 9.29 18.21
N ARG A 148 -7.14 8.90 17.02
CA ARG A 148 -8.32 9.49 16.37
C ARG A 148 -9.58 9.14 17.14
N ASP A 149 -9.78 7.87 17.46
CA ASP A 149 -10.96 7.37 18.16
C ASP A 149 -11.09 8.02 19.55
N GLU A 150 -9.99 8.14 20.28
CA GLU A 150 -9.93 8.89 21.55
C GLU A 150 -10.25 10.40 21.40
N GLU A 151 -9.95 11.02 20.25
CA GLU A 151 -10.26 12.43 20.00
C GLU A 151 -11.73 12.65 19.65
N ILE A 152 -12.30 11.74 18.86
CA ILE A 152 -13.72 11.72 18.51
C ILE A 152 -14.56 11.49 19.77
N GLU A 153 -14.22 10.49 20.58
CA GLU A 153 -14.95 10.19 21.82
C GLU A 153 -14.92 11.39 22.80
N ARG A 154 -13.76 12.05 22.94
CA ARG A 154 -13.65 13.28 23.75
C ARG A 154 -14.51 14.41 23.21
N TRP A 155 -14.59 14.57 21.89
CA TRP A 155 -15.42 15.60 21.27
C TRP A 155 -16.91 15.30 21.46
N GLU A 156 -17.33 14.05 21.26
CA GLU A 156 -18.72 13.61 21.46
C GLU A 156 -19.19 13.84 22.90
N ASN A 157 -18.34 13.54 23.88
CA ASN A 157 -18.63 13.81 25.29
C ASN A 157 -18.79 15.31 25.63
N VAL A 158 -18.15 16.20 24.87
CA VAL A 158 -18.25 17.66 25.05
C VAL A 158 -19.44 18.24 24.28
N VAL A 159 -19.73 17.73 23.08
CA VAL A 159 -20.75 18.25 22.17
C VAL A 159 -22.13 17.64 22.38
N GLY A 160 -22.23 16.46 23.02
CA GLY A 160 -23.49 15.80 23.39
C GLY A 160 -24.47 16.63 24.25
N GLY A 161 -24.14 17.89 24.58
CA GLY A 161 -25.00 18.87 25.22
C GLY A 161 -25.38 20.11 24.40
N ARG A 162 -25.07 20.23 23.09
CA ARG A 162 -25.38 21.42 22.25
C ARG A 162 -26.05 21.08 20.90
N GLY A 163 -26.62 22.10 20.24
CA GLY A 163 -27.67 22.01 19.22
C GLY A 163 -27.22 21.68 17.77
N LYS A 164 -28.13 21.02 17.03
CA LYS A 164 -27.85 20.08 15.91
C LYS A 164 -27.23 20.59 14.59
N ASP A 165 -27.33 21.86 14.21
CA ASP A 165 -26.99 22.28 12.83
C ASP A 165 -25.56 22.85 12.65
N GLU A 166 -25.01 23.57 13.64
CA GLU A 166 -23.60 24.01 13.60
C GLU A 166 -22.62 22.85 13.88
N ASP A 167 -23.11 21.82 14.55
CA ASP A 167 -22.31 20.69 15.01
C ASP A 167 -21.93 19.74 13.87
N SER A 168 -22.76 19.58 12.82
CA SER A 168 -22.45 18.68 11.69
C SER A 168 -21.24 19.12 10.86
N LYS A 169 -21.10 20.43 10.55
CA LYS A 169 -19.91 20.94 9.84
C LYS A 169 -18.65 20.83 10.68
N ARG A 170 -18.76 21.05 12.00
CA ARG A 170 -17.65 20.88 12.95
C ARG A 170 -17.25 19.42 13.09
N GLU A 171 -18.21 18.50 13.11
CA GLU A 171 -17.97 17.06 13.19
C GLU A 171 -17.13 16.58 12.00
N GLY A 172 -17.50 16.97 10.77
CA GLY A 172 -16.74 16.63 9.57
C GLY A 172 -15.28 17.13 9.62
N LEU A 173 -15.05 18.34 10.12
CA LEU A 173 -13.72 18.91 10.30
C LEU A 173 -12.91 18.16 11.36
N VAL A 174 -13.53 17.80 12.50
CA VAL A 174 -12.88 17.02 13.57
C VAL A 174 -12.51 15.64 13.06
N ARG A 175 -13.42 14.95 12.37
CA ARG A 175 -13.15 13.63 11.76
C ARG A 175 -12.02 13.70 10.74
N SER A 176 -12.02 14.71 9.86
CA SER A 176 -10.98 14.90 8.85
C SER A 176 -9.62 15.19 9.47
N LYS A 177 -9.56 16.08 10.48
CA LYS A 177 -8.31 16.42 11.17
C LYS A 177 -7.77 15.24 11.98
N ALA A 178 -8.66 14.51 12.65
CA ALA A 178 -8.27 13.32 13.40
C ALA A 178 -7.78 12.18 12.49
N ALA A 179 -8.17 12.17 11.21
CA ALA A 179 -7.72 11.24 10.18
C ALA A 179 -6.36 11.59 9.55
N GLU A 180 -5.74 12.72 9.91
CA GLU A 180 -4.38 13.04 9.47
C GLU A 180 -3.35 12.07 10.10
N VAL A 181 -2.46 11.55 9.27
CA VAL A 181 -1.43 10.59 9.70
C VAL A 181 -0.48 11.25 10.70
N ARG A 182 -0.38 10.67 11.91
CA ARG A 182 0.46 11.20 13.00
C ARG A 182 1.92 10.76 12.87
N LEU A 183 2.57 11.13 11.77
CA LEU A 183 3.90 10.63 11.40
C LEU A 183 5.00 10.98 12.42
N VAL A 184 5.11 12.25 12.83
CA VAL A 184 6.21 12.75 13.68
C VAL A 184 6.27 12.03 15.03
N ARG A 185 5.10 11.77 15.64
CA ARG A 185 5.01 11.06 16.93
C ARG A 185 5.40 9.59 16.81
N ASN A 186 5.29 9.03 15.61
CA ASN A 186 5.46 7.61 15.31
C ASN A 186 6.73 7.33 14.49
N VAL A 187 7.67 8.29 14.40
CA VAL A 187 8.85 8.20 13.53
C VAL A 187 9.75 6.99 13.84
N HIS A 188 9.73 6.50 15.08
CA HIS A 188 10.53 5.35 15.50
C HIS A 188 10.08 4.05 14.82
N PHE A 189 8.78 3.89 14.56
CA PHE A 189 8.25 2.76 13.77
C PHE A 189 8.70 2.81 12.32
N LEU A 190 8.93 4.02 11.78
CA LEU A 190 9.48 4.18 10.43
C LEU A 190 10.95 3.82 10.36
N LYS A 191 11.71 4.03 11.44
CA LYS A 191 13.15 3.73 11.50
C LYS A 191 13.40 2.25 11.76
N ASN A 192 12.67 1.66 12.71
CA ASN A 192 12.87 0.30 13.21
C ASN A 192 11.58 -0.53 13.09
N PRO A 193 11.12 -0.85 11.87
CA PRO A 193 9.91 -1.66 11.71
C PRO A 193 10.12 -3.10 12.20
N VAL A 194 9.14 -3.63 12.92
CA VAL A 194 9.05 -5.05 13.25
C VAL A 194 8.25 -5.74 12.14
N VAL A 195 8.91 -6.54 11.32
CA VAL A 195 8.28 -7.17 10.15
C VAL A 195 7.28 -8.24 10.60
N SER A 196 5.99 -7.96 10.40
CA SER A 196 4.86 -8.86 10.73
C SER A 196 4.15 -9.43 9.51
N PHE A 197 4.39 -8.86 8.32
CA PHE A 197 3.76 -9.28 7.07
C PHE A 197 4.83 -9.81 6.11
N LYS A 198 4.53 -10.91 5.43
CA LYS A 198 5.47 -11.62 4.57
C LYS A 198 4.97 -11.74 3.14
N ALA A 199 5.91 -11.68 2.21
CA ALA A 199 5.64 -11.91 0.80
C ALA A 199 5.26 -13.37 0.54
N GLU A 200 4.18 -13.56 -0.20
CA GLU A 200 3.67 -14.84 -0.68
C GLU A 200 3.76 -14.85 -2.22
N SER A 201 4.08 -16.01 -2.80
CA SER A 201 3.96 -16.23 -4.24
C SER A 201 2.48 -16.22 -4.64
N VAL A 202 2.17 -15.72 -5.83
CA VAL A 202 0.79 -15.57 -6.32
C VAL A 202 0.58 -16.06 -7.73
#